data_AF-A0A5M3YXA0-F1
#
_entry.id   AF-A0A5M3YXA0-F1
#
_cell.length_a   1.000
_cell.length_b   1.000
_cell.length_c   1.000
_cell.angle_alpha   90.00
_cell.angle_beta   90.00
_cell.angle_gamma   90.00
#
_symmetry.space_group_name_H-M   'P 1'
#
loop_
_entity.id
_entity.type
_entity.pdbx_description
1 polymer ?
#
loop_
_entity_poly.entity_id
_entity_poly.type
_entity_poly.pdbx_seq_one_letter_code
_entity_poly.pdbx_strand_id
1 'polypeptide(L)'
;MASADLDAIPTPAHCTADFCLIPIGTSSPSVSAQIADVQRLIEKSGLKYVMHSAGTTLGTSVCSSRLPAFSLLAARRARRTNSCAAVSWSSSWRKVKEGMAHMLLHQQGIVRIQTDIRVGSRTDKEQSFEDKVNKVRELLGKGE
;
A
#
# COMPACT_ATOMS: atom_id res chain seq x y z
N MET A 1 16.67 23.86 -17.64
CA MET A 1 16.58 22.92 -16.50
C MET A 1 15.10 22.60 -16.31
N ALA A 2 14.53 21.43 -16.62
CA ALA A 2 15.02 20.20 -17.20
C ALA A 2 13.89 19.60 -18.07
N SER A 3 14.18 19.27 -19.32
CA SER A 3 13.40 18.35 -20.14
C SER A 3 13.88 16.91 -19.88
N ALA A 4 14.06 16.56 -18.60
CA ALA A 4 14.46 15.23 -18.21
C ALA A 4 13.20 14.34 -18.24
N ASP A 5 13.33 13.19 -18.91
CA ASP A 5 12.33 12.13 -18.91
C ASP A 5 11.96 11.80 -17.45
N LEU A 6 10.71 12.10 -17.07
CA LEU A 6 10.24 11.95 -15.69
C LEU A 6 10.29 10.47 -15.25
N ASP A 7 10.26 9.54 -16.20
CA ASP A 7 10.35 8.11 -15.96
C ASP A 7 11.79 7.64 -15.65
N ALA A 8 12.80 8.49 -15.89
CA ALA A 8 14.20 8.19 -15.58
C ALA A 8 14.62 8.54 -14.14
N ILE A 9 13.76 9.20 -13.36
CA ILE A 9 14.07 9.57 -11.98
C ILE A 9 13.92 8.32 -11.07
N PRO A 10 14.99 7.86 -10.40
CA PRO A 10 14.91 6.67 -9.55
C PRO A 10 13.97 6.91 -8.37
N THR A 11 13.10 5.94 -8.10
CA THR A 11 12.20 5.99 -6.95
C THR A 11 12.84 5.37 -5.71
N PRO A 12 12.53 5.85 -4.49
CA PRO A 12 13.01 5.23 -3.27
C PRO A 12 12.58 3.75 -3.17
N ALA A 13 13.44 2.90 -2.63
CA ALA A 13 13.17 1.46 -2.49
C ALA A 13 11.95 1.16 -1.60
N HIS A 14 11.68 2.04 -0.61
CA HIS A 14 10.59 1.87 0.35
C HIS A 14 9.87 3.17 0.61
N CYS A 15 8.55 3.07 0.80
CA CYS A 15 7.79 4.14 1.39
C CYS A 15 6.58 3.58 2.15
N THR A 16 6.03 4.44 3.02
CA THR A 16 4.76 4.21 3.70
C THR A 16 3.78 5.26 3.23
N ALA A 17 2.58 4.85 2.85
CA ALA A 17 1.53 5.76 2.41
C ALA A 17 0.29 5.55 3.28
N ASP A 18 -0.28 6.64 3.77
CA ASP A 18 -1.60 6.61 4.40
C ASP A 18 -2.64 7.08 3.39
N PHE A 19 -3.65 6.27 3.15
CA PHE A 19 -4.66 6.46 2.11
C PHE A 19 -6.05 6.59 2.73
N CYS A 20 -6.73 7.68 2.43
CA CYS A 20 -8.11 7.95 2.84
C CYS A 20 -8.96 8.28 1.62
N LEU A 21 -10.04 7.52 1.39
CA LEU A 21 -10.93 7.71 0.26
C LEU A 21 -12.32 8.14 0.73
N ILE A 22 -12.85 9.18 0.08
CA ILE A 22 -14.09 9.85 0.46
C ILE A 22 -14.98 9.97 -0.79
N PRO A 23 -16.03 9.15 -0.92
CA PRO A 23 -17.08 9.35 -1.91
C PRO A 23 -17.84 10.65 -1.66
N ILE A 24 -18.17 11.39 -2.72
CA ILE A 24 -18.93 12.64 -2.65
C ILE A 24 -20.18 12.51 -3.52
N GLY A 25 -21.33 12.95 -2.99
CA GLY A 25 -22.61 12.93 -3.69
C GLY A 25 -23.32 11.59 -3.64
N THR A 26 -23.06 10.77 -2.63
CA THR A 26 -23.85 9.56 -2.34
C THR A 26 -25.24 9.95 -1.85
N SER A 27 -26.24 9.10 -2.10
CA SER A 27 -27.62 9.29 -1.61
C SER A 27 -27.77 9.13 -0.10
N SER A 28 -26.73 8.65 0.57
CA SER A 28 -26.66 8.42 2.01
C SER A 28 -25.33 8.95 2.57
N PRO A 29 -25.30 9.47 3.82
CA PRO A 29 -24.06 9.86 4.48
C PRO A 29 -23.17 8.65 4.85
N SER A 30 -23.72 7.43 4.87
CA SER A 30 -22.94 6.22 5.15
C SER A 30 -22.19 5.75 3.91
N VAL A 31 -20.86 5.64 4.04
CA VAL A 31 -19.95 5.20 2.97
C VAL A 31 -19.25 3.88 3.27
N SER A 32 -19.65 3.17 4.35
CA SER A 32 -18.94 1.99 4.83
C SER A 32 -18.89 0.83 3.82
N ALA A 33 -19.93 0.67 2.98
CA ALA A 33 -19.98 -0.37 1.96
C ALA A 33 -18.90 -0.17 0.89
N GLN A 34 -18.76 1.07 0.42
CA GLN A 34 -17.76 1.49 -0.54
C GLN A 34 -16.35 1.28 0.01
N ILE A 35 -16.12 1.68 1.27
CA ILE A 35 -14.83 1.48 1.92
C ILE A 35 -14.52 -0.01 2.08
N ALA A 36 -15.50 -0.85 2.42
CA ALA A 36 -15.29 -2.29 2.50
C ALA A 36 -14.85 -2.91 1.16
N ASP A 37 -15.41 -2.46 0.04
CA ASP A 37 -15.01 -2.95 -1.29
C ASP A 37 -13.58 -2.49 -1.66
N VAL A 38 -13.22 -1.26 -1.30
CA VAL A 38 -11.84 -0.78 -1.45
C VAL A 38 -10.88 -1.57 -0.57
N GLN A 39 -11.26 -1.93 0.66
CA GLN A 39 -10.44 -2.80 1.51
C GLN A 39 -10.22 -4.18 0.90
N ARG A 40 -11.25 -4.80 0.31
CA ARG A 40 -11.10 -6.07 -0.42
C ARG A 40 -10.15 -5.94 -1.62
N LEU A 41 -10.15 -4.79 -2.29
CA LEU A 41 -9.20 -4.50 -3.37
C LEU A 41 -7.75 -4.40 -2.84
N ILE A 42 -7.56 -3.74 -1.69
CA ILE A 42 -6.25 -3.63 -1.02
C ILE A 42 -5.77 -5.01 -0.56
N GLU A 43 -6.64 -5.83 0.01
CA GLU A 43 -6.29 -7.20 0.43
C GLU A 43 -5.80 -8.04 -0.76
N LYS A 44 -6.48 -7.95 -1.90
CA LYS A 44 -6.08 -8.61 -3.15
C LYS A 44 -4.78 -8.08 -3.76
N SER A 45 -4.29 -6.92 -3.30
CA SER A 45 -3.04 -6.33 -3.80
C SER A 45 -1.77 -7.01 -3.24
N GLY A 46 -1.90 -7.75 -2.13
CA GLY A 46 -0.76 -8.37 -1.45
C GLY A 46 0.17 -7.39 -0.73
N LEU A 47 -0.21 -6.11 -0.64
CA LEU A 47 0.52 -5.11 0.14
C LEU A 47 0.36 -5.37 1.63
N LYS A 48 1.35 -4.96 2.42
CA LYS A 48 1.18 -4.89 3.87
C LYS A 48 0.31 -3.67 4.17
N TYR A 49 -0.77 -3.85 4.92
CA TYR A 49 -1.67 -2.76 5.26
C TYR A 49 -2.19 -2.86 6.70
N VAL A 50 -2.58 -1.72 7.26
CA VAL A 50 -3.33 -1.61 8.52
C VAL A 50 -4.44 -0.59 8.34
N MET A 51 -5.69 -1.03 8.52
CA MET A 51 -6.85 -0.16 8.52
C MET A 51 -7.01 0.49 9.90
N HIS A 52 -7.38 1.78 9.91
CA HIS A 52 -7.73 2.52 11.11
C HIS A 52 -8.93 3.43 10.82
N SER A 53 -9.42 4.15 11.83
CA SER A 53 -10.65 4.96 11.73
C SER A 53 -10.62 6.07 10.68
N ALA A 54 -9.43 6.54 10.28
CA ALA A 54 -9.24 7.69 9.40
C ALA A 54 -8.70 7.32 8.02
N GLY A 55 -8.51 6.04 7.72
CA GLY A 55 -7.88 5.61 6.48
C GLY A 55 -7.23 4.23 6.58
N THR A 56 -6.28 3.99 5.69
CA THR A 56 -5.52 2.75 5.64
C THR A 56 -4.08 3.06 5.34
N THR A 57 -3.22 2.66 6.26
CA THR A 57 -1.78 2.76 6.08
C THR A 57 -1.32 1.56 5.25
N LEU A 58 -0.67 1.85 4.13
CA LEU A 58 -0.05 0.92 3.21
C LEU A 58 1.47 0.97 3.37
N GLY A 59 2.11 -0.19 3.37
CA GLY A 59 3.56 -0.34 3.34
C GLY A 59 4.02 -1.18 2.15
N THR A 60 5.30 -1.04 1.80
CA THR A 60 5.92 -1.95 0.83
C THR A 60 5.96 -3.36 1.40
N SER A 61 5.46 -4.33 0.63
CA SER A 61 5.64 -5.74 0.96
C SER A 61 7.13 -6.07 0.83
N VAL A 62 7.78 -6.45 1.93
CA VAL A 62 9.05 -7.15 1.83
C VAL A 62 8.73 -8.47 1.14
N CYS A 63 9.13 -8.60 -0.12
CA CYS A 63 9.22 -9.92 -0.75
C CYS A 63 10.24 -10.71 0.07
N SER A 64 9.79 -11.45 1.08
CA SER A 64 10.67 -12.35 1.82
C SER A 64 11.17 -13.40 0.85
N SER A 65 12.37 -13.19 0.32
CA SER A 65 13.13 -14.21 -0.39
C SER A 65 13.63 -15.32 0.55
N ARG A 66 13.22 -15.33 1.83
CA ARG A 66 13.44 -16.46 2.75
C ARG A 66 12.12 -17.18 2.99
N LEU A 67 11.92 -18.24 2.23
CA LEU A 67 11.08 -19.36 2.68
C LEU A 67 11.72 -19.97 3.94
N PRO A 68 10.94 -20.40 4.94
CA PRO A 68 11.47 -21.21 6.03
C PRO A 68 12.04 -22.50 5.45
N ALA A 69 13.26 -22.84 5.87
CA ALA A 69 13.99 -24.03 5.43
C ALA A 69 13.38 -25.31 6.02
N PHE A 70 12.17 -25.69 5.60
CA PHE A 70 11.60 -26.99 5.95
C PHE A 70 10.84 -27.58 4.77
N SER A 71 11.32 -28.74 4.30
CA SER A 71 10.82 -29.58 3.21
C SER A 71 11.30 -29.27 1.78
N LEU A 72 12.45 -29.87 1.44
CA LEU A 72 13.01 -30.01 0.08
C LEU A 72 12.07 -30.71 -0.92
N LEU A 73 10.98 -31.35 -0.48
CA LEU A 73 10.14 -32.18 -1.35
C LEU A 73 9.04 -31.39 -2.09
N ALA A 74 8.64 -30.20 -1.61
CA ALA A 74 7.67 -29.34 -2.29
C ALA A 74 8.30 -28.41 -3.36
N ALA A 75 9.64 -28.26 -3.35
CA ALA A 75 10.37 -27.33 -4.21
C ALA A 75 10.47 -27.75 -5.69
N ARG A 76 10.01 -28.96 -6.05
CA ARG A 76 10.08 -29.45 -7.44
C ARG A 76 8.84 -29.16 -8.29
N ARG A 77 7.71 -28.75 -7.69
CA ARG A 77 6.49 -28.40 -8.44
C ARG A 77 6.22 -26.89 -8.57
N ALA A 78 6.90 -26.06 -7.78
CA ALA A 78 6.85 -24.59 -7.86
C ALA A 78 7.85 -23.98 -8.87
N ARG A 79 8.17 -24.71 -9.95
CA ARG A 79 9.14 -24.30 -10.99
C ARG A 79 8.48 -23.90 -12.32
N ARG A 80 7.23 -23.43 -12.27
CA ARG A 80 6.56 -22.72 -13.37
C ARG A 80 6.01 -21.41 -12.79
N THR A 81 6.67 -20.31 -13.16
CA THR A 81 6.43 -18.90 -12.81
C THR A 81 6.76 -18.47 -11.37
N ASN A 82 8.02 -18.60 -10.96
CA ASN A 82 8.59 -17.77 -9.89
C ASN A 82 9.23 -16.52 -10.51
N SER A 83 8.40 -15.52 -10.81
CA SER A 83 8.83 -14.14 -10.63
C SER A 83 7.98 -13.56 -9.51
N CYS A 84 8.35 -13.83 -8.27
CA CYS A 84 8.20 -12.79 -7.26
C CYS A 84 9.17 -11.69 -7.69
N ALA A 85 8.72 -10.85 -8.63
CA ALA A 85 9.36 -9.57 -8.85
C ALA A 85 9.34 -8.90 -7.48
N ALA A 86 10.52 -8.53 -6.96
CA ALA A 86 10.59 -7.48 -5.96
C ALA A 86 9.66 -6.38 -6.48
N VAL A 87 8.54 -6.14 -5.79
CA VAL A 87 7.54 -5.19 -6.24
C VAL A 87 8.18 -3.82 -6.08
N SER A 88 8.94 -3.45 -7.11
CA SER A 88 9.54 -2.14 -7.26
C SER A 88 8.40 -1.15 -7.20
N TRP A 89 8.58 -0.11 -6.39
CA TRP A 89 7.66 1.00 -6.17
C TRP A 89 7.33 1.80 -7.46
N SER A 90 7.78 1.33 -8.64
CA SER A 90 7.71 2.05 -9.91
C SER A 90 6.37 2.75 -10.09
N SER A 91 6.47 3.99 -10.58
CA SER A 91 5.45 5.05 -10.72
C SER A 91 4.08 4.63 -11.27
N SER A 92 3.95 3.39 -11.74
CA SER A 92 2.73 2.72 -12.15
C SER A 92 1.88 2.20 -10.98
N TRP A 93 2.44 1.81 -9.83
CA TRP A 93 1.66 1.16 -8.76
C TRP A 93 0.68 2.10 -8.03
N ARG A 94 1.08 3.36 -7.78
CA ARG A 94 0.21 4.44 -7.25
C ARG A 94 -1.00 4.65 -8.15
N LYS A 95 -0.74 4.99 -9.43
CA LYS A 95 -1.77 5.26 -10.44
C LYS A 95 -2.69 4.07 -10.70
N VAL A 96 -2.15 2.85 -10.71
CA VAL A 96 -2.92 1.65 -11.03
C VAL A 96 -3.89 1.29 -9.91
N LYS A 97 -3.48 1.34 -8.62
CA LYS A 97 -4.37 0.91 -7.53
C LYS A 97 -5.29 2.01 -7.00
N GLU A 98 -4.82 3.25 -6.92
CA GLU A 98 -5.69 4.40 -6.61
C GLU A 98 -6.73 4.61 -7.72
N GLY A 99 -6.27 4.55 -8.99
CA GLY A 99 -7.15 4.56 -10.15
C GLY A 99 -8.15 3.41 -10.12
N MET A 100 -7.72 2.18 -9.79
CA MET A 100 -8.65 1.05 -9.64
C MET A 100 -9.67 1.25 -8.52
N ALA A 101 -9.27 1.79 -7.37
CA ALA A 101 -10.20 2.07 -6.27
C ALA A 101 -11.24 3.13 -6.67
N HIS A 102 -10.80 4.19 -7.37
CA HIS A 102 -11.72 5.20 -7.90
C HIS A 102 -12.65 4.62 -8.95
N MET A 103 -12.12 3.88 -9.92
CA MET A 103 -12.90 3.25 -10.98
C MET A 103 -13.91 2.24 -10.44
N LEU A 104 -13.54 1.47 -9.41
CA LEU A 104 -14.45 0.56 -8.72
C LEU A 104 -15.69 1.28 -8.19
N LEU A 105 -15.50 2.46 -7.60
CA LEU A 105 -16.59 3.26 -7.04
C LEU A 105 -17.36 4.03 -8.12
N HIS A 106 -16.69 4.50 -9.17
CA HIS A 106 -17.36 5.07 -10.34
C HIS A 106 -18.28 4.05 -11.02
N GLN A 107 -17.90 2.76 -11.08
CA GLN A 107 -18.77 1.67 -11.55
C GLN A 107 -20.00 1.46 -10.66
N GLN A 108 -19.94 1.85 -9.38
CA GLN A 108 -21.06 1.85 -8.45
C GLN A 108 -21.94 3.11 -8.58
N GLY A 109 -21.66 4.00 -9.54
CA GLY A 109 -22.42 5.23 -9.80
C GLY A 109 -21.97 6.44 -8.99
N ILE A 110 -20.86 6.35 -8.25
CA ILE A 110 -20.33 7.48 -7.48
C ILE A 110 -19.63 8.42 -8.43
N VAL A 111 -20.14 9.64 -8.57
CA VAL A 111 -19.66 10.57 -9.60
C VAL A 111 -18.34 11.24 -9.20
N ARG A 112 -18.16 11.52 -7.91
CA ARG A 112 -16.99 12.25 -7.41
C ARG A 112 -16.37 11.53 -6.23
N ILE A 113 -15.05 11.42 -6.24
CA ILE A 113 -14.28 10.79 -5.17
C ILE A 113 -13.14 11.75 -4.83
N GLN A 114 -13.00 12.04 -3.55
CA GLN A 114 -11.84 12.73 -3.01
C GLN A 114 -10.94 11.71 -2.33
N THR A 115 -9.64 11.87 -2.46
CA THR A 115 -8.69 11.01 -1.76
C THR A 115 -7.59 11.87 -1.18
N ASP A 116 -7.32 11.67 0.10
CA ASP A 116 -6.18 12.22 0.81
C ASP A 116 -5.10 11.14 0.90
N ILE A 117 -3.87 11.49 0.52
CA ILE A 117 -2.74 10.57 0.58
C ILE A 117 -1.57 11.27 1.25
N ARG A 118 -1.10 10.70 2.34
CA ARG A 118 0.14 11.12 3.00
C ARG A 118 1.22 10.09 2.75
N VAL A 119 2.23 10.45 1.98
CA VAL A 119 3.34 9.54 1.62
C VAL A 119 4.62 9.98 2.30
N GLY A 120 5.31 9.04 2.93
CA GLY A 120 6.64 9.23 3.49
C GLY A 120 7.62 8.21 2.95
N SER A 121 8.69 8.69 2.30
CA SER A 121 9.84 7.89 1.89
C SER A 121 11.10 8.38 2.61
N ARG A 122 12.09 7.51 2.72
CA ARG A 122 13.36 7.81 3.37
C ARG A 122 14.49 7.00 2.73
N THR A 123 15.68 7.57 2.67
CA THR A 123 16.87 6.96 2.04
C THR A 123 17.95 6.57 3.04
N ASP A 124 17.84 7.01 4.29
CA ASP A 124 18.82 6.82 5.34
C ASP A 124 18.68 5.48 6.08
N LYS A 125 17.46 4.96 6.21
CA LYS A 125 17.16 3.64 6.77
C LYS A 125 15.85 3.06 6.26
N GLU A 126 15.76 1.74 6.23
CA GLU A 126 14.51 1.03 6.01
C GLU A 126 13.71 0.98 7.32
N GLN A 127 12.42 1.32 7.27
CA GLN A 127 11.56 1.32 8.45
C GLN A 127 10.11 1.12 8.05
N SER A 128 9.43 0.14 8.65
CA SER A 128 8.00 -0.10 8.44
C SER A 128 7.13 0.89 9.22
N PHE A 129 5.83 0.93 8.93
CA PHE A 129 4.90 1.78 9.69
C PHE A 129 4.69 1.24 11.12
N GLU A 130 4.80 -0.07 11.34
CA GLU A 130 4.78 -0.62 12.70
C GLU A 130 6.01 -0.23 13.49
N ASP A 131 7.20 -0.22 12.89
CA ASP A 131 8.42 0.23 13.57
C ASP A 131 8.32 1.70 14.01
N LYS A 132 7.63 2.54 13.22
CA LYS A 132 7.34 3.93 13.61
C LYS A 132 6.47 3.99 14.86
N VAL A 133 5.37 3.22 14.86
CA VAL A 133 4.43 3.16 15.99
C VAL A 133 5.10 2.58 17.24
N ASN A 134 5.83 1.47 17.09
CA ASN A 134 6.54 0.80 18.17
C ASN A 134 7.62 1.71 18.77
N LYS A 135 8.33 2.48 17.94
CA LYS A 135 9.32 3.42 18.45
C LYS A 135 8.68 4.51 19.31
N VAL A 136 7.53 5.04 18.91
CA VAL A 136 6.78 6.02 19.71
C VAL A 136 6.31 5.38 21.04
N ARG A 137 5.75 4.16 20.99
CA ARG A 137 5.34 3.43 22.20
C ARG A 137 6.49 3.18 23.17
N GLU A 138 7.66 2.79 22.66
CA GLU A 138 8.87 2.62 23.46
C GLU A 138 9.29 3.92 24.16
N LEU A 139 9.20 5.06 23.46
CA LEU A 139 9.52 6.38 24.03
C LEU A 139 8.49 6.81 25.08
N LEU A 140 7.21 6.53 24.87
CA LEU A 140 6.15 6.81 25.85
C LEU A 140 6.30 5.98 27.12
N GLY A 141 6.76 4.73 27.01
CA GLY A 141 7.01 3.85 28.16
C GLY A 141 8.28 4.16 28.96
N LYS A 142 9.11 5.12 28.53
CA LYS A 142 10.33 5.56 29.24
C LYS A 142 10.10 6.80 30.12
N GLY A 143 8.84 7.14 30.38
CA GLY A 143 8.41 8.33 31.11
C GLY A 143 7.89 8.08 32.53
N GLU A 144 8.37 7.04 33.21
CA GLU A 144 8.21 6.82 34.66
C GLU A 144 9.55 6.50 35.32
#